data_AF-I1BKC9-F1
#
_entry.id   AF-I1BKC9-F1
#
_cell.length_a   1.000
_cell.length_b   1.000
_cell.length_c   1.000
_cell.angle_alpha   90.00
_cell.angle_beta   90.00
_cell.angle_gamma   90.00
#
_symmetry.space_group_name_H-M   'P 1'
#
loop_
_entity.id
_entity.type
_entity.pdbx_description
1 polymer ?
#
loop_
_entity_poly.entity_id
_entity_poly.type
_entity_poly.pdbx_seq_one_letter_code
_entity_poly.pdbx_strand_id
1 'polypeptide(L)'
;MTTISRERAICMFYHQDYDKTKASELLNAIEKLDLEICYKDDPCKPFLLYTNSIKADPYNYLTYQKITEAPEKNNQSEVKTKKIVNQAQLINFLNTVFLPVNPNNEEAYACKSLSMNDILSVVWKYADIFSEKTAYGFGKWCTSRKLCLTESGIKRKFNDLQQKISVRSLYVLKDEYIGKTYSNRS
;
A
#
# COMPACT_ATOMS: atom_id res chain seq x y z
N MET A 1 15.16 -6.12 2.67
CA MET A 1 14.59 -7.42 3.07
C MET A 1 14.03 -8.09 1.82
N THR A 2 14.48 -9.30 1.53
CA THR A 2 14.03 -10.07 0.37
C THR A 2 12.63 -10.60 0.66
N THR A 3 11.61 -10.17 -0.09
CA THR A 3 10.25 -10.68 0.05
C THR A 3 10.16 -12.07 -0.57
N ILE A 4 10.05 -13.11 0.25
CA ILE A 4 9.86 -14.50 -0.19
C ILE A 4 8.37 -14.74 -0.39
N SER A 5 7.98 -15.26 -1.55
CA SER A 5 6.58 -15.60 -1.83
C SER A 5 6.20 -16.97 -1.28
N ARG A 6 4.90 -17.26 -1.18
CA ARG A 6 4.39 -18.55 -0.71
C ARG A 6 4.88 -19.72 -1.55
N GLU A 7 4.91 -19.53 -2.87
CA GLU A 7 5.38 -20.52 -3.85
C GLU A 7 6.89 -20.75 -3.74
N ARG A 8 7.66 -19.70 -3.42
CA ARG A 8 9.09 -19.86 -3.14
C ARG A 8 9.34 -20.53 -1.79
N ALA A 9 8.56 -20.17 -0.76
CA ALA A 9 8.68 -20.72 0.57
C ALA A 9 8.39 -22.23 0.62
N ILE A 10 7.39 -22.71 -0.12
CA ILE A 10 7.11 -24.14 -0.19
C ILE A 10 8.25 -24.91 -0.87
N CYS A 11 8.85 -24.37 -1.94
CA CYS A 11 10.03 -24.96 -2.57
C CYS A 11 11.22 -24.98 -1.62
N MET A 12 11.45 -23.89 -0.86
CA MET A 12 12.50 -23.83 0.16
C MET A 12 12.31 -24.89 1.25
N PHE A 13 11.09 -25.09 1.74
CA PHE A 13 10.78 -26.12 2.74
C PHE A 13 11.13 -27.54 2.25
N TYR A 14 10.86 -27.83 0.98
CA TYR A 14 11.22 -29.10 0.36
C TYR A 14 12.65 -29.16 -0.17
N HIS A 15 13.46 -28.11 0.02
CA HIS A 15 14.83 -27.99 -0.48
C HIS A 15 14.94 -28.17 -2.01
N GLN A 16 13.96 -27.62 -2.73
CA GLN A 16 13.87 -27.69 -4.19
C GLN A 16 14.07 -26.31 -4.82
N ASP A 17 14.61 -26.29 -6.03
CA ASP A 17 14.64 -25.09 -6.85
C ASP A 17 13.21 -24.60 -7.15
N TYR A 18 13.06 -23.27 -7.25
CA TYR A 18 11.77 -22.68 -7.54
C TYR A 18 11.31 -23.06 -8.96
N ASP A 19 10.27 -23.87 -9.01
CA ASP A 19 9.49 -24.15 -10.21
C ASP A 19 8.01 -23.89 -9.90
N LYS A 20 7.37 -23.12 -10.77
CA LYS A 20 6.01 -22.65 -10.58
C LYS A 20 4.98 -23.80 -10.54
N THR A 21 5.15 -24.78 -11.40
CA THR A 21 4.24 -25.93 -11.52
C THR A 21 4.35 -26.81 -10.29
N LYS A 22 5.59 -27.16 -9.91
CA LYS A 22 5.86 -27.95 -8.70
C LYS A 22 5.41 -27.23 -7.44
N ALA A 23 5.65 -25.93 -7.32
CA ALA A 23 5.18 -25.14 -6.18
C ALA A 23 3.66 -25.23 -6.03
N SER A 24 2.91 -25.14 -7.13
CA SER A 24 1.45 -25.27 -7.12
C SER A 24 1.01 -26.67 -6.66
N GLU A 25 1.65 -27.73 -7.15
CA GLU A 25 1.37 -29.12 -6.72
C GLU A 25 1.61 -29.32 -5.22
N LEU A 26 2.74 -28.84 -4.72
CA LEU A 26 3.10 -28.93 -3.30
C LEU A 26 2.13 -28.13 -2.42
N LEU A 27 1.71 -26.93 -2.85
CA LEU A 27 0.72 -26.13 -2.15
C LEU A 27 -0.64 -26.83 -2.09
N ASN A 28 -1.08 -27.40 -3.21
CA ASN A 28 -2.33 -28.17 -3.25
C ASN A 28 -2.27 -29.41 -2.34
N ALA A 29 -1.10 -30.03 -2.18
CA ALA A 29 -0.93 -31.18 -1.29
C ALA A 29 -1.07 -30.80 0.19
N ILE A 30 -0.49 -29.68 0.61
CA ILE A 30 -0.60 -29.22 2.02
C ILE A 30 -2.00 -28.66 2.33
N GLU A 31 -2.66 -28.03 1.36
CA GLU A 31 -4.02 -27.49 1.52
C GLU A 31 -5.04 -28.62 1.79
N LYS A 32 -4.87 -29.79 1.17
CA LYS A 32 -5.68 -30.98 1.45
C LYS A 32 -5.53 -31.51 2.89
N LEU A 33 -4.46 -31.13 3.58
CA LEU A 33 -4.15 -31.54 4.95
C LEU A 33 -4.44 -30.42 5.96
N ASP A 34 -5.10 -29.33 5.53
CA ASP A 34 -5.34 -28.12 6.32
C ASP A 34 -4.03 -27.51 6.90
N LEU A 35 -2.92 -27.71 6.21
CA LEU A 35 -1.60 -27.16 6.54
C LEU A 35 -1.33 -25.89 5.74
N GLU A 36 -0.57 -24.98 6.33
CA GLU A 36 -0.09 -23.77 5.68
C GLU A 36 1.41 -23.58 5.95
N ILE A 37 2.10 -22.99 4.98
CA ILE A 37 3.53 -22.69 5.07
C ILE A 37 3.73 -21.34 5.78
N CYS A 38 4.49 -21.34 6.86
CA CYS A 38 4.67 -20.20 7.74
C CYS A 38 6.10 -20.07 8.26
N TYR A 39 6.37 -18.98 8.97
CA TYR A 39 7.64 -18.69 9.63
C TYR A 39 7.39 -17.94 10.95
N LYS A 40 8.42 -17.87 11.80
CA LYS A 40 8.42 -17.04 13.03
C LYS A 40 9.18 -15.75 12.78
N ASP A 41 10.49 -15.77 13.06
CA ASP A 41 11.35 -14.59 12.95
C ASP A 41 12.12 -14.53 11.62
N ASP A 42 12.39 -15.70 11.02
CA ASP A 42 13.25 -15.84 9.85
C ASP A 42 12.47 -16.39 8.64
N PRO A 43 12.21 -15.57 7.60
CA PRO A 43 11.47 -16.00 6.40
C PRO A 43 12.26 -16.98 5.52
N CYS A 44 13.54 -17.23 5.80
CA CYS A 44 14.32 -18.27 5.14
C CYS A 44 14.18 -19.65 5.82
N LYS A 45 13.45 -19.74 6.94
CA LYS A 45 13.22 -20.98 7.70
C LYS A 45 11.73 -21.34 7.73
N PRO A 46 11.13 -21.70 6.59
CA PRO A 46 9.72 -22.07 6.52
C PRO A 46 9.44 -23.38 7.26
N PHE A 47 8.25 -23.49 7.83
CA PHE A 47 7.71 -24.74 8.38
C PHE A 47 6.20 -24.83 8.14
N LEU A 48 5.67 -26.06 8.17
CA LEU A 48 4.25 -26.33 8.03
C LEU A 48 3.56 -26.31 9.39
N LEU A 49 2.40 -25.66 9.46
CA LEU A 49 1.54 -25.68 10.64
C LEU A 49 0.08 -25.79 10.23
N TYR A 50 -0.74 -26.41 11.08
CA TYR A 50 -2.18 -26.43 10.86
C TYR A 50 -2.75 -25.02 10.81
N THR A 51 -3.62 -24.77 9.85
CA THR A 51 -4.30 -23.47 9.67
C THR A 51 -5.02 -23.02 10.95
N ASN A 52 -5.60 -23.95 11.71
CA ASN A 52 -6.26 -23.65 12.99
C ASN A 52 -5.26 -23.20 14.08
N SER A 53 -4.06 -23.79 14.12
CA SER A 53 -3.02 -23.38 15.06
C SER A 53 -2.49 -21.98 14.75
N ILE A 54 -2.38 -21.63 13.47
CA ILE A 54 -2.03 -20.26 13.05
C ILE A 54 -3.12 -19.28 13.48
N LYS A 55 -4.40 -19.63 13.28
CA LYS A 55 -5.54 -18.78 13.68
C LYS A 55 -5.63 -18.61 15.20
N ALA A 56 -5.21 -19.60 15.98
CA ALA A 56 -5.20 -19.53 17.43
C ALA A 56 -4.13 -18.56 17.97
N ASP A 57 -3.03 -18.35 17.22
CA ASP A 57 -1.93 -17.48 17.61
C ASP A 57 -1.34 -16.71 16.41
N PRO A 58 -2.07 -15.71 15.89
CA PRO A 58 -1.70 -15.03 14.65
C PRO A 58 -0.48 -14.11 14.77
N TYR A 59 0.02 -13.87 15.99
CA TYR A 59 1.18 -13.00 16.22
C TYR A 59 2.50 -13.78 16.20
N ASN A 60 2.47 -15.06 16.60
CA ASN A 60 3.66 -15.91 16.62
C ASN A 60 3.91 -16.64 15.30
N TYR A 61 2.92 -16.71 14.40
CA TYR A 61 3.02 -17.42 13.12
C TYR A 61 2.70 -16.49 11.95
N LEU A 62 3.74 -16.16 11.17
CA LEU A 62 3.63 -15.31 9.99
C LEU A 62 3.52 -16.17 8.72
N THR A 63 2.67 -15.76 7.78
CA THR A 63 2.48 -16.46 6.50
C THR A 63 3.09 -15.69 5.33
N TYR A 64 3.42 -16.42 4.27
CA TYR A 64 4.01 -15.86 3.06
C TYR A 64 2.93 -15.32 2.11
N GLN A 65 3.26 -14.27 1.37
CA GLN A 65 2.34 -13.65 0.41
C GLN A 65 2.18 -14.53 -0.84
N LYS A 66 0.92 -14.77 -1.26
CA LYS A 66 0.58 -15.47 -2.51
C LYS A 66 0.93 -14.60 -3.72
N ILE A 67 1.51 -15.19 -4.76
CA ILE A 67 1.64 -14.52 -6.06
C ILE A 67 0.31 -14.71 -6.79
N THR A 68 -0.56 -13.70 -6.73
CA THR A 68 -1.76 -13.70 -7.58
C THR A 68 -1.34 -13.33 -8.99
N GLU A 69 -1.39 -14.31 -9.91
CA GLU A 69 -1.29 -14.01 -11.33
C GLU A 69 -2.54 -13.26 -11.78
N ALA A 70 -2.33 -12.05 -12.27
CA ALA A 70 -3.38 -11.28 -12.91
C ALA A 70 -3.81 -12.00 -14.20
N PRO A 71 -5.12 -12.15 -14.46
CA PRO A 71 -5.58 -12.56 -15.77
C PRO A 71 -5.25 -11.45 -16.78
N GLU A 72 -4.68 -11.84 -17.91
CA GLU A 72 -4.30 -10.95 -18.99
C GLU A 72 -5.55 -10.26 -19.59
N LYS A 73 -5.45 -8.92 -19.68
CA LYS A 73 -6.09 -7.99 -20.61
C LYS A 73 -7.47 -8.41 -21.17
N ASN A 74 -8.52 -7.70 -20.75
CA ASN A 74 -9.22 -6.76 -21.64
C ASN A 74 -10.24 -5.91 -20.87
N ASN A 75 -10.14 -4.60 -21.11
CA ASN A 75 -11.17 -3.56 -20.99
C ASN A 75 -11.72 -3.24 -19.59
N GLN A 76 -11.36 -2.02 -19.13
CA GLN A 76 -12.07 -1.24 -18.10
C GLN A 76 -12.42 -2.02 -16.83
N SER A 77 -11.41 -2.42 -16.07
CA SER A 77 -11.63 -2.85 -14.69
C SER A 77 -11.31 -1.66 -13.77
N GLU A 78 -12.35 -1.00 -13.28
CA GLU A 78 -12.23 -0.15 -12.09
C GLU A 78 -11.51 -0.96 -11.01
N VAL A 79 -10.27 -0.55 -10.71
CA VAL A 79 -9.53 -1.06 -9.57
C VAL A 79 -10.40 -0.77 -8.35
N LYS A 80 -11.00 -1.81 -7.76
CA LYS A 80 -11.64 -1.71 -6.44
C LYS A 80 -10.54 -1.42 -5.41
N THR A 81 -10.10 -0.17 -5.35
CA THR A 81 -9.28 0.35 -4.27
C THR A 81 -10.05 0.13 -2.98
N LYS A 82 -9.42 -0.46 -1.95
CA LYS A 82 -10.03 -0.48 -0.63
C LYS A 82 -10.21 0.97 -0.20
N LYS A 83 -11.46 1.42 -0.14
CA LYS A 83 -11.77 2.77 0.30
C LYS A 83 -11.36 2.92 1.76
N ILE A 84 -10.62 4.00 2.04
CA ILE A 84 -10.30 4.44 3.39
C ILE A 84 -11.61 4.75 4.10
N VAL A 85 -11.88 4.02 5.18
CA VAL A 85 -13.17 4.03 5.87
C VAL A 85 -13.17 4.88 7.14
N ASN A 86 -12.00 5.27 7.66
CA ASN A 86 -11.93 6.12 8.85
C ASN A 86 -10.81 7.19 8.79
N GLN A 87 -10.89 8.15 9.73
CA GLN A 87 -9.94 9.27 9.79
C GLN A 87 -8.50 8.84 10.11
N ALA A 88 -8.29 7.81 10.92
CA ALA A 88 -6.94 7.34 11.29
C ALA A 88 -6.21 6.74 10.08
N GLN A 89 -6.91 5.93 9.29
CA GLN A 89 -6.42 5.40 8.02
C GLN A 89 -6.10 6.51 7.03
N LEU A 90 -6.93 7.57 6.97
CA LEU A 90 -6.66 8.71 6.11
C LEU A 90 -5.43 9.50 6.56
N ILE A 91 -5.25 9.70 7.86
CA ILE A 91 -4.05 10.37 8.41
C ILE A 91 -2.80 9.59 8.02
N ASN A 92 -2.81 8.26 8.22
CA ASN A 92 -1.69 7.40 7.81
C ASN A 92 -1.45 7.45 6.31
N PHE A 93 -2.51 7.42 5.50
CA PHE A 93 -2.41 7.59 4.05
C PHE A 93 -1.74 8.91 3.69
N LEU A 94 -2.23 10.02 4.22
CA LEU A 94 -1.69 11.34 3.91
C LEU A 94 -0.23 11.49 4.33
N ASN A 95 0.13 11.01 5.52
CA ASN A 95 1.51 11.07 6.00
C ASN A 95 2.45 10.09 5.29
N THR A 96 1.93 9.05 4.64
CA THR A 96 2.74 8.13 3.82
C THR A 96 2.90 8.68 2.40
N VAL A 97 1.82 9.20 1.82
CA VAL A 97 1.81 9.64 0.42
C VAL A 97 2.46 11.01 0.25
N PHE A 98 2.33 11.91 1.22
CA PHE A 98 2.78 13.30 1.12
C PHE A 98 3.80 13.64 2.21
N LEU A 99 5.08 13.64 1.85
CA LEU A 99 6.17 13.93 2.77
C LEU A 99 6.70 15.36 2.61
N PRO A 100 6.98 16.07 3.72
CA PRO A 100 7.53 17.43 3.67
C PRO A 100 9.04 17.46 3.39
N VAL A 101 9.76 16.36 3.64
CA VAL A 101 11.22 16.23 3.54
C VAL A 101 11.57 15.06 2.60
N ASN A 102 12.73 15.14 1.94
CA ASN A 102 13.19 14.08 1.04
C ASN A 102 13.39 12.77 1.81
N PRO A 103 12.70 11.68 1.44
CA PRO A 103 12.91 10.37 2.06
C PRO A 103 14.18 9.65 1.58
N ASN A 104 15.01 10.27 0.72
CA ASN A 104 16.16 9.65 0.04
C ASN A 104 15.76 8.39 -0.74
N ASN A 105 14.56 8.42 -1.33
CA ASN A 105 14.01 7.32 -2.12
C ASN A 105 13.33 7.89 -3.38
N GLU A 106 14.15 8.27 -4.36
CA GLU A 106 13.71 8.82 -5.64
C GLU A 106 13.00 7.77 -6.53
N GLU A 107 13.21 6.49 -6.24
CA GLU A 107 12.51 5.39 -6.88
C GLU A 107 11.02 5.41 -6.51
N ALA A 108 10.69 5.59 -5.24
CA ALA A 108 9.31 5.59 -4.77
C ALA A 108 8.64 6.98 -4.75
N TYR A 109 9.41 8.05 -4.52
CA TYR A 109 8.87 9.40 -4.35
C TYR A 109 9.36 10.37 -5.42
N ALA A 110 8.45 11.25 -5.85
CA ALA A 110 8.77 12.36 -6.75
C ALA A 110 8.45 13.71 -6.08
N CYS A 111 9.35 14.68 -6.19
CA CYS A 111 9.10 16.02 -5.71
C CYS A 111 8.08 16.73 -6.63
N LYS A 112 6.93 17.12 -6.07
CA LYS A 112 5.86 17.82 -6.79
C LYS A 112 5.44 19.09 -6.04
N SER A 113 4.97 20.07 -6.81
CA SER A 113 4.41 21.32 -6.29
C SER A 113 2.89 21.21 -6.30
N LEU A 114 2.27 20.97 -5.15
CA LEU A 114 0.84 20.66 -5.04
C LEU A 114 0.06 21.72 -4.26
N SER A 115 -1.13 22.06 -4.74
CA SER A 115 -2.14 22.78 -3.98
C SER A 115 -2.95 21.84 -3.08
N MET A 116 -3.72 22.39 -2.13
CA MET A 116 -4.66 21.58 -1.35
C MET A 116 -5.75 20.94 -2.22
N ASN A 117 -6.08 21.54 -3.36
CA ASN A 117 -7.05 20.98 -4.30
C ASN A 117 -6.50 19.73 -5.01
N ASP A 118 -5.22 19.76 -5.38
CA ASP A 118 -4.54 18.62 -5.99
C ASP A 118 -4.46 17.45 -5.01
N ILE A 119 -4.09 17.73 -3.76
CA ILE A 119 -4.02 16.73 -2.69
C ILE A 119 -5.41 16.14 -2.42
N LEU A 120 -6.44 16.98 -2.32
CA LEU A 120 -7.82 16.53 -2.10
C LEU A 120 -8.31 15.66 -3.25
N SER A 121 -7.96 16.00 -4.49
CA SER A 121 -8.30 15.21 -5.67
C SER A 121 -7.67 13.82 -5.65
N VAL A 122 -6.46 13.68 -5.08
CA VAL A 122 -5.86 12.36 -4.83
C VAL A 122 -6.63 11.61 -3.74
N VAL A 123 -6.98 12.29 -2.63
CA VAL A 123 -7.74 11.68 -1.53
C VAL A 123 -9.08 11.12 -2.01
N TRP A 124 -9.81 11.82 -2.87
CA TRP A 124 -11.09 11.34 -3.41
C TRP A 124 -10.99 10.05 -4.23
N LYS A 125 -9.82 9.69 -4.74
CA LYS A 125 -9.61 8.39 -5.41
C LYS A 125 -9.60 7.20 -4.42
N TYR A 126 -9.34 7.48 -3.14
CA TYR A 126 -9.13 6.45 -2.12
C TYR A 126 -10.05 6.58 -0.90
N ALA A 127 -10.79 7.69 -0.75
CA ALA A 127 -11.64 7.94 0.41
C ALA A 127 -12.91 8.73 0.03
N ASP A 128 -14.06 8.27 0.51
CA ASP A 128 -15.34 8.99 0.35
C ASP A 128 -15.62 9.98 1.50
N ILE A 129 -14.85 9.91 2.60
CA ILE A 129 -15.07 10.67 3.85
C ILE A 129 -15.01 12.20 3.64
N PHE A 130 -14.50 12.66 2.50
CA PHE A 130 -14.33 14.08 2.15
C PHE A 130 -15.08 14.50 0.89
N SER A 131 -16.01 13.69 0.37
CA SER A 131 -16.74 13.98 -0.89
C SER A 131 -17.40 15.35 -0.92
N GLU A 132 -17.89 15.84 0.23
CA GLU A 132 -18.59 17.13 0.35
C GLU A 132 -17.69 18.30 0.76
N LYS A 133 -16.39 18.06 1.04
CA LYS A 133 -15.51 19.08 1.62
C LYS A 133 -14.77 19.88 0.55
N THR A 134 -14.77 21.20 0.68
CA THR A 134 -13.96 22.07 -0.18
C THR A 134 -12.46 21.95 0.11
N ALA A 135 -11.61 22.27 -0.85
CA ALA A 135 -10.14 22.31 -0.67
C ALA A 135 -9.71 23.19 0.51
N TYR A 136 -10.42 24.30 0.76
CA TYR A 136 -10.20 25.16 1.92
C TYR A 136 -10.53 24.44 3.24
N GLY A 137 -11.70 23.81 3.33
CA GLY A 137 -12.09 23.04 4.52
C GLY A 137 -11.18 21.85 4.78
N PHE A 138 -10.70 21.19 3.73
CA PHE A 138 -9.69 20.14 3.82
C PHE A 138 -8.36 20.68 4.35
N GLY A 139 -7.91 21.83 3.84
CA GLY A 139 -6.73 22.55 4.33
C GLY A 139 -6.76 22.83 5.82
N LYS A 140 -7.85 23.41 6.31
CA LYS A 140 -8.03 23.70 7.74
C LYS A 140 -7.98 22.43 8.60
N TRP A 141 -8.55 21.33 8.11
CA TRP A 141 -8.53 20.04 8.80
C TRP A 141 -7.14 19.41 8.86
N CYS A 142 -6.36 19.49 7.77
CA CYS A 142 -4.97 19.02 7.77
C CYS A 142 -4.14 19.74 8.83
N THR A 143 -4.29 21.06 8.93
CA THR A 143 -3.62 21.87 9.96
C THR A 143 -4.08 21.51 11.37
N SER A 144 -5.39 21.33 11.60
CA SER A 144 -5.90 20.98 12.93
C SER A 144 -5.47 19.59 13.38
N ARG A 145 -5.20 18.66 12.45
CA ARG A 145 -4.68 17.32 12.71
C ARG A 145 -3.14 17.25 12.70
N LYS A 146 -2.45 18.37 12.48
CA LYS A 146 -0.98 18.45 12.42
C LYS A 146 -0.36 17.44 11.44
N LEU A 147 -0.91 17.34 10.23
CA LEU A 147 -0.38 16.44 9.20
C LEU A 147 1.00 16.91 8.71
N CYS A 148 1.89 15.97 8.41
CA CYS A 148 3.27 16.25 8.00
C CYS A 148 3.34 17.14 6.75
N LEU A 149 2.39 16.98 5.81
CA LEU A 149 2.31 17.83 4.61
C LEU A 149 2.19 19.33 4.92
N THR A 150 1.71 19.70 6.12
CA THR A 150 1.52 21.10 6.51
C THR A 150 2.81 21.78 7.00
N GLU A 151 3.85 21.01 7.28
CA GLU A 151 5.17 21.48 7.72
C GLU A 151 5.97 22.11 6.57
N SER A 152 5.67 21.73 5.33
CA SER A 152 6.31 22.28 4.13
C SER A 152 5.93 23.75 3.90
N GLY A 153 6.88 24.58 3.46
CA GLY A 153 6.61 25.99 3.18
C GLY A 153 5.61 26.21 2.04
N ILE A 154 4.76 27.26 2.17
CA ILE A 154 3.80 27.65 1.12
C ILE A 154 4.47 28.62 0.13
N LYS A 155 4.30 28.36 -1.17
CA LYS A 155 4.66 29.26 -2.26
C LYS A 155 3.41 29.66 -3.04
N ARG A 156 3.39 30.87 -3.60
CA ARG A 156 2.32 31.32 -4.50
C ARG A 156 2.74 31.14 -5.95
N LYS A 157 1.86 30.59 -6.78
CA LYS A 157 2.05 30.45 -8.23
C LYS A 157 0.77 30.84 -8.97
N PHE A 158 0.89 31.12 -10.26
CA PHE A 158 -0.27 31.25 -11.14
C PHE A 158 -0.63 29.87 -11.70
N ASN A 159 -1.92 29.55 -11.76
CA ASN A 159 -2.41 28.40 -12.51
C ASN A 159 -2.61 28.79 -13.99
N ASP A 160 -3.02 27.82 -14.81
CA ASP A 160 -3.25 28.00 -16.25
C ASP A 160 -4.35 29.04 -16.56
N LEU A 161 -5.24 29.30 -15.60
CA LEU A 161 -6.28 30.33 -15.66
C LEU A 161 -5.79 31.70 -15.14
N GLN A 162 -4.49 31.89 -14.94
CA GLN A 162 -3.87 33.10 -14.38
C GLN A 162 -4.40 33.49 -12.98
N GLN A 163 -4.93 32.53 -12.23
CA GLN A 163 -5.33 32.74 -10.84
C GLN A 163 -4.17 32.42 -9.90
N LYS A 164 -4.02 33.23 -8.84
CA LYS A 164 -3.03 32.97 -7.79
C LYS A 164 -3.46 31.79 -6.93
N ILE A 165 -2.70 30.71 -6.98
CA ILE A 165 -2.86 29.53 -6.14
C ILE A 165 -1.71 29.38 -5.14
N SER A 166 -2.03 28.87 -3.96
CA SER A 166 -1.03 28.50 -2.94
C SER A 166 -0.67 27.03 -3.09
N VAL A 167 0.63 26.76 -3.21
CA VAL A 167 1.19 25.42 -3.42
C VAL A 167 2.27 25.11 -2.39
N ARG A 168 2.53 23.84 -2.17
CA ARG A 168 3.59 23.31 -1.31
C ARG A 168 4.47 22.36 -2.10
N SER A 169 5.77 22.39 -1.84
CA SER A 169 6.70 21.40 -2.39
C SER A 169 6.70 20.17 -1.49
N LEU A 170 6.25 19.04 -2.02
CA LEU A 170 6.09 17.78 -1.29
C LEU A 170 6.72 16.64 -2.07
N TYR A 171 7.27 15.66 -1.36
CA TYR A 171 7.67 14.38 -1.94
C TYR A 171 6.44 13.47 -1.94
N VAL A 172 6.02 13.09 -3.14
CA VAL A 172 4.75 12.38 -3.37
C VAL A 172 5.07 10.96 -3.81
N LEU A 173 4.48 9.98 -3.13
CA LEU A 173 4.59 8.58 -3.49
C LEU A 173 4.04 8.37 -4.92
N LYS A 174 4.77 7.66 -5.79
CA LYS A 174 4.31 7.39 -7.17
C LYS A 174 3.10 6.47 -7.15
N ASP A 175 2.19 6.65 -8.10
CA ASP A 175 0.88 5.95 -8.15
C ASP A 175 1.03 4.41 -8.13
N GLU A 176 2.09 3.89 -8.73
CA GLU A 176 2.44 2.46 -8.75
C GLU A 176 2.67 1.86 -7.36
N TYR A 177 3.04 2.67 -6.36
CA TYR A 177 3.21 2.27 -4.96
C TYR A 177 1.98 2.56 -4.12
N ILE A 178 1.19 3.60 -4.44
CA ILE A 178 -0.08 3.91 -3.77
C ILE A 178 -1.09 2.78 -4.01
N GLY A 179 -1.20 2.32 -5.26
CA GLY A 179 -2.06 1.18 -5.60
C GLY A 179 -1.67 -0.08 -4.81
N LYS A 180 -0.38 -0.38 -4.67
CA LYS A 180 0.11 -1.57 -3.95
C LYS A 180 -0.16 -1.52 -2.44
N THR A 181 -0.05 -0.35 -1.82
CA THR A 181 -0.28 -0.17 -0.37
C THR A 181 -1.75 -0.27 0.03
N TYR A 182 -2.67 0.06 -0.88
CA TYR A 182 -4.12 0.08 -0.59
C TYR A 182 -4.95 -0.91 -1.44
N SER A 183 -4.30 -1.73 -2.28
CA SER A 183 -4.93 -2.85 -3.01
C SER A 183 -4.64 -4.22 -2.40
N ASN A 184 -3.69 -4.34 -1.46
CA ASN A 184 -3.30 -5.63 -0.88
C ASN A 184 -3.57 -5.69 0.63
N ARG A 185 -4.79 -6.08 0.98
CA ARG A 185 -5.13 -6.82 2.22
C ARG A 185 -6.34 -7.70 1.92
N SER A 186 -6.22 -8.64 0.99
CA SER A 186 -7.23 -9.70 0.84
C SER A 186 -6.55 -11.01 1.19
#